data_AF-A0A518JX33-F1
#
_entry.id   AF-A0A518JX33-F1
#
_cell.length_a   1.000
_cell.length_b   1.000
_cell.length_c   1.000
_cell.angle_alpha   90.00
_cell.angle_beta   90.00
_cell.angle_gamma   90.00
#
_symmetry.space_group_name_H-M   'P 1'
#
loop_
_entity.id
_entity.type
_entity.pdbx_description
1 polymer ?
#
loop_
_entity_poly.entity_id
_entity_poly.type
_entity_poly.pdbx_seq_one_letter_code
_entity_poly.pdbx_strand_id
1 'polypeptide(L)'
;MSRRRSGFTLVELLVVIAIIGILVGLLLPAVQAAREAARRMQCSNNLKQIGLALHNYHDTYKKFPAAWLANSGEAGVATLDKSYWGWGASILPFVEQQPLFDALQVGTIKLHDAANTPALLTLMQSPVAAFRCPSDVAPDFNTHAERKMHSGLAGASDAQIATSNYVASNDTWEPRDDPRAGEKGPFEENDNAAFRDIIDGTANTIAVGERRWQHRAPNGNLRIEAAGTVFGIGDKKNTGWTSAVVGTGIVKMNTLQDSWRCQQGFSSMHPGGAMFVFCDGSVHFIAETVEFEMNAETSVTSSNYQMNLHGGYDNVYNKLIARDDGRPVTLP
;
A
#
# COMPACT_ATOMS: atom_id res chain seq x y z
N MET A 1 54.96 44.18 25.50
CA MET A 1 54.01 44.83 24.56
C MET A 1 52.61 44.33 24.88
N SER A 2 51.75 45.18 25.44
CA SER A 2 50.36 44.82 25.76
C SER A 2 49.56 44.71 24.46
N ARG A 3 49.12 43.50 24.10
CA ARG A 3 48.25 43.27 22.94
C ARG A 3 46.90 43.92 23.24
N ARG A 4 46.56 45.02 22.56
CA ARG A 4 45.21 45.60 22.62
C ARG A 4 44.22 44.52 22.18
N ARG A 5 43.34 44.09 23.09
CA ARG A 5 42.22 43.20 22.76
C ARG A 5 41.17 44.06 22.04
N SER A 6 40.92 43.78 20.77
CA SER A 6 39.79 44.35 20.04
C SER A 6 38.50 43.76 20.60
N GLY A 7 37.63 44.60 21.18
CA GLY A 7 36.29 44.21 21.59
C GLY A 7 35.36 44.13 20.39
N PHE A 8 34.44 43.17 20.39
CA PHE A 8 33.44 43.00 19.36
C PHE A 8 32.30 44.00 19.55
N THR A 9 31.89 44.69 18.49
CA THR A 9 30.76 45.64 18.55
C THR A 9 29.43 44.91 18.42
N LEU A 10 28.38 45.47 19.03
CA LEU A 10 27.02 44.92 18.94
C LEU A 10 26.54 44.80 17.48
N VAL A 11 26.95 45.74 16.63
CA VAL A 11 26.60 45.76 15.20
C VAL A 11 27.23 44.58 14.45
N GLU A 12 28.50 44.27 14.71
CA GLU A 12 29.18 43.12 14.09
C GLU A 12 28.50 41.80 14.47
N LEU A 13 28.04 41.65 15.73
CA LEU A 13 27.28 40.47 16.15
C LEU A 13 25.96 40.33 15.40
N LEU A 14 25.23 41.44 15.29
CA LEU A 14 23.92 41.46 14.68
C LEU A 14 23.99 41.14 13.18
N VAL A 15 24.97 41.68 12.46
CA VAL A 15 25.17 41.38 11.03
C VAL A 15 25.50 39.90 10.81
N VAL A 16 26.36 39.31 11.63
CA VAL A 16 26.71 37.88 11.50
C VAL A 16 25.49 36.99 11.74
N ILE A 17 24.71 37.27 12.80
CA ILE A 17 23.47 36.53 13.07
C ILE A 17 22.46 36.71 11.94
N ALA A 18 22.33 37.91 11.37
CA ALA A 18 21.44 38.16 10.24
C ALA A 18 21.85 37.36 8.99
N ILE A 19 23.15 37.31 8.67
CA ILE A 19 23.65 36.52 7.53
C ILE A 19 23.42 35.02 7.76
N ILE A 20 23.76 34.51 8.96
CA ILE A 20 23.51 33.10 9.30
C ILE A 20 22.02 32.78 9.23
N GLY A 21 21.17 33.68 9.74
CA GLY A 21 19.72 33.54 9.69
C GLY A 21 19.18 33.45 8.26
N ILE A 22 19.68 34.29 7.35
CA ILE A 22 19.32 34.24 5.92
C ILE A 22 19.81 32.93 5.27
N LEU A 23 21.07 32.54 5.50
CA LEU A 23 21.61 31.31 4.94
C LEU A 23 20.84 30.08 5.42
N VAL A 24 20.57 29.96 6.73
CA VAL A 24 19.78 28.87 7.29
C VAL A 24 18.34 28.90 6.77
N GLY A 25 17.74 30.08 6.68
CA GLY A 25 16.39 30.28 6.16
C GLY A 25 16.23 29.80 4.70
N LEU A 26 17.26 29.99 3.87
CA LEU A 26 17.25 29.51 2.49
C LEU A 26 17.64 28.03 2.36
N LEU A 27 18.53 27.53 3.22
CA LEU A 27 19.03 26.15 3.15
C LEU A 27 18.06 25.12 3.73
N LEU A 28 17.29 25.45 4.78
CA LEU A 28 16.42 24.48 5.44
C LEU A 28 15.34 23.91 4.49
N PRO A 29 14.58 24.72 3.72
CA PRO A 29 13.60 24.18 2.77
C PRO A 29 14.26 23.31 1.69
N ALA A 30 15.43 23.73 1.19
CA ALA A 30 16.16 23.01 0.16
C ALA A 30 16.65 21.63 0.65
N VAL A 31 17.19 21.55 1.88
CA VAL A 31 17.64 20.28 2.47
C VAL A 31 16.47 19.34 2.69
N GLN A 32 15.30 19.83 3.11
CA GLN A 32 14.12 18.97 3.29
C GLN A 32 13.58 18.45 1.96
N ALA A 33 13.51 19.31 0.93
CA ALA A 33 13.13 18.90 -0.42
C ALA A 33 14.08 17.83 -0.98
N ALA A 34 15.39 18.00 -0.80
CA ALA A 34 16.38 17.02 -1.22
C ALA A 34 16.23 15.68 -0.48
N ARG A 35 15.99 15.71 0.83
CA ARG A 35 15.75 14.49 1.62
C ARG A 35 14.50 13.75 1.16
N GLU A 36 13.43 14.48 0.87
CA GLU A 36 12.19 13.88 0.39
C GLU A 36 12.33 13.29 -1.01
N ALA A 37 13.06 13.96 -1.91
CA ALA A 37 13.40 13.39 -3.21
C ALA A 37 14.21 12.09 -3.06
N ALA A 38 15.17 12.04 -2.13
CA ALA A 38 15.92 10.81 -1.85
C ALA A 38 15.05 9.67 -1.33
N ARG A 39 14.13 9.95 -0.39
CA ARG A 39 13.17 8.95 0.11
C ARG A 39 12.26 8.43 -1.01
N ARG A 40 11.78 9.32 -1.89
CA ARG A 40 10.96 8.95 -3.05
C ARG A 40 11.72 8.07 -4.05
N MET A 41 12.99 8.38 -4.31
CA MET A 41 13.85 7.51 -5.13
C MET A 41 13.99 6.11 -4.51
N GLN A 42 14.07 6.01 -3.18
CA GLN A 42 14.11 4.72 -2.51
C GLN A 42 12.78 3.96 -2.62
N CYS A 43 11.62 4.60 -2.44
CA CYS A 43 10.32 3.91 -2.63
C CYS A 43 10.12 3.50 -4.11
N SER A 44 10.59 4.33 -5.07
CA SER A 44 10.66 3.96 -6.49
C SER A 44 11.52 2.71 -6.76
N ASN A 45 12.70 2.62 -6.15
CA ASN A 45 13.56 1.44 -6.26
C ASN A 45 12.94 0.19 -5.64
N ASN A 46 12.27 0.31 -4.49
CA ASN A 46 11.55 -0.79 -3.85
C ASN A 46 10.42 -1.30 -4.75
N LEU A 47 9.63 -0.39 -5.34
CA LEU A 47 8.60 -0.73 -6.33
C LEU A 47 9.20 -1.37 -7.60
N LYS A 48 10.38 -0.91 -8.04
CA LYS A 48 11.07 -1.54 -9.18
C LYS A 48 11.49 -2.98 -8.86
N GLN A 49 12.00 -3.23 -7.65
CA GLN A 49 12.31 -4.58 -7.19
C GLN A 49 11.06 -5.46 -7.11
N ILE A 50 9.94 -4.94 -6.61
CA ILE A 50 8.65 -5.63 -6.59
C ILE A 50 8.18 -5.93 -8.02
N GLY A 51 8.29 -4.99 -8.96
CA GLY A 51 7.93 -5.21 -10.37
C GLY A 51 8.76 -6.31 -11.02
N LEU A 52 10.07 -6.31 -10.81
CA LEU A 52 10.96 -7.38 -11.28
C LEU A 52 10.61 -8.73 -10.63
N ALA A 53 10.28 -8.74 -9.34
CA ALA A 53 9.87 -9.95 -8.63
C ALA A 53 8.56 -10.52 -9.20
N LEU A 54 7.60 -9.66 -9.53
CA LEU A 54 6.35 -10.05 -10.19
C LEU A 54 6.59 -10.63 -11.59
N HIS A 55 7.53 -10.07 -12.35
CA HIS A 55 7.92 -10.61 -13.66
C HIS A 55 8.61 -11.96 -13.53
N ASN A 56 9.55 -12.11 -12.59
CA ASN A 56 10.21 -13.40 -12.33
C ASN A 56 9.22 -14.48 -11.86
N TYR A 57 8.24 -14.08 -11.02
CA TYR A 57 7.13 -14.95 -10.64
C TYR A 57 6.32 -15.36 -11.88
N HIS A 58 5.95 -14.40 -12.74
CA HIS A 58 5.23 -14.67 -13.97
C HIS A 58 6.04 -15.57 -14.92
N ASP A 59 7.33 -15.37 -15.07
CA ASP A 59 8.19 -16.22 -15.89
C ASP A 59 8.19 -17.67 -15.42
N THR A 60 8.14 -17.88 -14.10
CA THR A 60 8.12 -19.20 -13.46
C THR A 60 6.73 -19.86 -13.54
N TYR A 61 5.67 -19.13 -13.21
CA TYR A 61 4.31 -19.68 -13.02
C TYR A 61 3.33 -19.35 -14.15
N LYS A 62 3.75 -18.54 -15.14
CA LYS A 62 3.00 -18.03 -16.30
C LYS A 62 1.79 -17.16 -15.96
N LYS A 63 1.77 -16.61 -14.75
CA LYS A 63 0.68 -15.82 -14.18
C LYS A 63 1.18 -14.95 -13.03
N PHE A 64 0.48 -13.87 -12.73
CA PHE A 64 0.68 -13.08 -11.51
C PHE A 64 0.19 -13.87 -10.27
N PRO A 65 0.74 -13.59 -9.08
CA PRO A 65 0.19 -14.16 -7.85
C PRO A 65 -1.22 -13.62 -7.61
N ALA A 66 -2.06 -14.42 -6.96
CA ALA A 66 -3.37 -13.96 -6.54
C ALA A 66 -3.23 -12.92 -5.43
N ALA A 67 -4.22 -12.02 -5.28
CA ALA A 67 -4.21 -11.05 -4.19
C ALA A 67 -4.14 -11.75 -2.83
N TRP A 68 -4.95 -12.80 -2.68
CA TRP A 68 -4.85 -13.80 -1.63
C TRP A 68 -5.39 -15.15 -2.13
N LEU A 69 -4.90 -16.22 -1.50
CA LEU A 69 -5.35 -17.59 -1.77
C LEU A 69 -6.34 -18.01 -0.69
N ALA A 70 -7.63 -17.89 -1.00
CA ALA A 70 -8.68 -18.38 -0.13
C ALA A 70 -8.98 -19.85 -0.41
N ASN A 71 -8.86 -20.69 0.61
CA ASN A 71 -9.31 -22.08 0.51
C ASN A 71 -10.81 -22.10 0.16
N SER A 72 -11.20 -22.81 -0.89
CA SER A 72 -12.59 -23.20 -1.10
C SER A 72 -12.93 -24.27 -0.05
N GLY A 73 -13.34 -23.85 1.14
CA GLY A 73 -14.10 -24.75 2.00
C GLY A 73 -15.36 -25.18 1.26
N GLU A 74 -15.77 -26.44 1.41
CA GLU A 74 -17.09 -26.89 0.94
C GLU A 74 -18.16 -25.91 1.45
N ALA A 75 -19.04 -25.46 0.55
CA ALA A 75 -20.12 -24.56 0.90
C ALA A 75 -20.92 -25.13 2.09
N GLY A 76 -20.93 -24.43 3.23
CA GLY A 76 -21.66 -24.84 4.43
C GLY A 76 -20.80 -25.41 5.57
N VAL A 77 -19.50 -25.62 5.40
CA VAL A 77 -18.59 -25.93 6.52
C VAL A 77 -18.00 -24.63 7.06
N ALA A 78 -18.30 -24.30 8.31
CA ALA A 78 -17.64 -23.19 9.01
C ALA A 78 -16.18 -23.58 9.26
N THR A 79 -15.30 -23.33 8.29
CA THR A 79 -13.87 -23.50 8.49
C THR A 79 -13.38 -22.40 9.44
N LEU A 80 -12.69 -22.78 10.51
CA LEU A 80 -12.01 -21.85 11.43
C LEU A 80 -10.85 -21.10 10.73
N ASP A 81 -10.54 -21.48 9.48
CA ASP A 81 -9.56 -20.83 8.60
C ASP A 81 -10.04 -19.43 8.19
N LYS A 82 -9.50 -18.41 8.84
CA LYS A 82 -9.79 -17.01 8.49
C LYS A 82 -8.61 -16.33 7.80
N SER A 83 -7.37 -16.75 8.09
CA SER A 83 -6.18 -16.10 7.54
C SER A 83 -5.71 -16.74 6.23
N TYR A 84 -5.35 -15.92 5.24
CA TYR A 84 -4.99 -16.35 3.89
C TYR A 84 -3.70 -15.70 3.38
N TRP A 85 -2.82 -16.51 2.78
CA TRP A 85 -1.58 -16.04 2.16
C TRP A 85 -1.87 -15.04 1.05
N GLY A 86 -1.14 -13.93 1.05
CA GLY A 86 -1.26 -12.86 0.07
C GLY A 86 -0.19 -12.88 -1.02
N TRP A 87 -0.35 -12.00 -2.01
CA TRP A 87 0.62 -11.82 -3.10
C TRP A 87 2.05 -11.55 -2.60
N GLY A 88 2.20 -10.75 -1.53
CA GLY A 88 3.49 -10.37 -0.97
C GLY A 88 4.29 -11.56 -0.46
N ALA A 89 3.62 -12.53 0.19
CA ALA A 89 4.25 -13.80 0.59
C ALA A 89 4.67 -14.64 -0.63
N SER A 90 3.87 -14.62 -1.70
CA SER A 90 4.12 -15.42 -2.90
C SER A 90 5.37 -14.96 -3.67
N ILE A 91 5.74 -13.68 -3.57
CA ILE A 91 6.90 -13.13 -4.28
C ILE A 91 8.19 -13.09 -3.46
N LEU A 92 8.18 -13.52 -2.19
CA LEU A 92 9.37 -13.50 -1.32
C LEU A 92 10.63 -14.13 -1.96
N PRO A 93 10.55 -15.29 -2.66
CA PRO A 93 11.68 -15.86 -3.39
C PRO A 93 12.36 -14.89 -4.36
N PHE A 94 11.56 -14.01 -4.97
CA PHE A 94 11.98 -13.13 -6.06
C PHE A 94 12.37 -11.73 -5.57
N VAL A 95 12.28 -11.46 -4.27
CA VAL A 95 12.79 -10.25 -3.61
C VAL A 95 13.92 -10.57 -2.61
N GLU A 96 14.71 -11.61 -2.90
CA GLU A 96 15.84 -12.06 -2.07
C GLU A 96 15.43 -12.49 -0.65
N GLN A 97 14.21 -13.01 -0.49
CA GLN A 97 13.66 -13.52 0.78
C GLN A 97 13.31 -15.03 0.70
N GLN A 98 14.04 -15.80 -0.11
CA GLN A 98 13.91 -17.26 -0.20
C GLN A 98 13.96 -17.97 1.17
N PRO A 99 14.92 -17.66 2.08
CA PRO A 99 14.98 -18.34 3.38
C PRO A 99 13.72 -18.11 4.24
N LEU A 100 13.13 -16.93 4.14
CA LEU A 100 11.90 -16.59 4.85
C LEU A 100 10.69 -17.34 4.26
N PHE A 101 10.60 -17.42 2.93
CA PHE A 101 9.56 -18.19 2.23
C PHE A 101 9.58 -19.66 2.64
N ASP A 102 10.76 -20.30 2.62
CA ASP A 102 10.93 -21.71 2.96
C ASP A 102 10.62 -21.97 4.44
N ALA A 103 11.11 -21.11 5.33
CA ALA A 103 10.86 -21.25 6.76
C ALA A 103 9.37 -21.11 7.12
N LEU A 104 8.65 -20.21 6.45
CA LEU A 104 7.21 -20.03 6.61
C LEU A 104 6.37 -21.09 5.90
N GLN A 105 6.99 -21.93 5.05
CA GLN A 105 6.30 -22.96 4.27
C GLN A 105 5.09 -22.41 3.51
N VAL A 106 5.26 -21.23 2.89
CA VAL A 106 4.18 -20.50 2.22
C VAL A 106 3.47 -21.39 1.20
N GLY A 107 2.14 -21.47 1.29
CA GLY A 107 1.30 -22.31 0.43
C GLY A 107 1.29 -23.81 0.77
N THR A 108 2.24 -24.31 1.57
CA THR A 108 2.24 -25.70 2.07
C THR A 108 1.42 -25.81 3.35
N ILE A 109 1.61 -24.88 4.29
CA ILE A 109 0.78 -24.75 5.48
C ILE A 109 -0.19 -23.57 5.34
N LYS A 110 -1.30 -23.59 6.07
CA LYS A 110 -2.24 -22.46 6.07
C LYS A 110 -1.62 -21.28 6.83
N LEU A 111 -1.91 -20.07 6.39
CA LEU A 111 -1.44 -18.85 7.07
C LEU A 111 -1.90 -18.79 8.53
N HIS A 112 -3.12 -19.25 8.78
CA HIS A 112 -3.67 -19.40 10.14
C HIS A 112 -2.71 -20.23 11.02
N ASP A 113 -2.31 -21.41 10.55
CA ASP A 113 -1.45 -22.33 11.32
C ASP A 113 -0.05 -21.76 11.54
N ALA A 114 0.49 -21.07 10.53
CA ALA A 114 1.75 -20.35 10.63
C ALA A 114 1.69 -19.25 11.70
N ALA A 115 0.62 -18.45 11.70
CA ALA A 115 0.43 -17.36 12.66
C ALA A 115 0.21 -17.85 14.10
N ASN A 116 -0.31 -19.06 14.29
CA ASN A 116 -0.47 -19.69 15.60
C ASN A 116 0.78 -20.45 16.10
N THR A 117 1.81 -20.59 15.27
CA THR A 117 3.04 -21.28 15.64
C THR A 117 4.07 -20.24 16.10
N PRO A 118 4.48 -20.20 17.39
CA PRO A 118 5.29 -19.09 17.93
C PRO A 118 6.60 -18.83 17.17
N ALA A 119 7.27 -19.89 16.73
CA ALA A 119 8.51 -19.76 15.95
C ALA A 119 8.27 -19.11 14.58
N LEU A 120 7.19 -19.47 13.88
CA LEU A 120 6.84 -18.92 12.57
C LEU A 120 6.28 -17.50 12.71
N LEU A 121 5.49 -17.23 13.74
CA LEU A 121 4.99 -15.89 14.03
C LEU A 121 6.14 -14.90 14.24
N THR A 122 7.22 -15.31 14.91
CA THR A 122 8.41 -14.46 15.09
C THR A 122 9.04 -14.08 13.75
N LEU A 123 9.06 -15.00 12.78
CA LEU A 123 9.52 -14.71 11.42
C LEU A 123 8.57 -13.76 10.69
N MET A 124 7.26 -13.94 10.84
CA MET A 124 6.25 -13.03 10.29
C MET A 124 6.23 -11.64 10.95
N GLN A 125 6.86 -11.51 12.11
CA GLN A 125 7.07 -10.25 12.82
C GLN A 125 8.41 -9.60 12.46
N SER A 126 9.17 -10.15 11.52
CA SER A 126 10.39 -9.50 11.03
C SER A 126 10.04 -8.53 9.89
N PRO A 127 10.34 -7.23 10.00
CA PRO A 127 10.11 -6.27 8.92
C PRO A 127 10.88 -6.64 7.65
N VAL A 128 10.21 -6.61 6.50
CA VAL A 128 10.85 -6.86 5.20
C VAL A 128 11.12 -5.51 4.53
N ALA A 129 12.39 -5.11 4.46
CA ALA A 129 12.80 -3.77 4.03
C ALA A 129 12.30 -3.40 2.61
N ALA A 130 12.21 -4.37 1.70
CA ALA A 130 11.68 -4.18 0.35
C ALA A 130 10.21 -3.70 0.34
N PHE A 131 9.44 -4.00 1.39
CA PHE A 131 8.04 -3.62 1.51
C PHE A 131 7.81 -2.33 2.33
N ARG A 132 8.87 -1.62 2.69
CA ARG A 132 8.80 -0.43 3.56
C ARG A 132 9.12 0.83 2.76
N CYS A 133 8.39 1.92 3.01
CA CYS A 133 8.70 3.22 2.43
C CYS A 133 9.34 4.12 3.50
N PRO A 134 10.57 4.64 3.32
CA PRO A 134 11.26 5.50 4.29
C PRO A 134 10.55 6.83 4.61
N SER A 135 9.58 7.27 3.80
CA SER A 135 8.76 8.45 4.13
C SER A 135 7.62 8.15 5.10
N ASP A 136 7.27 6.88 5.30
CA ASP A 136 6.25 6.48 6.25
C ASP A 136 6.86 6.05 7.59
N VAL A 137 6.27 6.55 8.67
CA VAL A 137 6.66 6.27 10.07
C VAL A 137 5.86 5.11 10.67
N ALA A 138 5.28 4.28 9.80
CA ALA A 138 4.57 3.06 10.15
C ALA A 138 5.36 2.24 11.20
N PRO A 139 4.74 1.74 12.28
CA PRO A 139 5.38 0.79 13.17
C PRO A 139 5.70 -0.51 12.43
N ASP A 140 6.51 -1.37 13.05
CA ASP A 140 6.81 -2.70 12.49
C ASP A 140 5.55 -3.56 12.38
N PHE A 141 4.55 -3.32 13.26
CA PHE A 141 3.30 -4.07 13.34
C PHE A 141 2.07 -3.17 13.34
N ASN A 142 1.02 -3.61 12.64
CA ASN A 142 -0.28 -2.97 12.76
C ASN A 142 -0.95 -3.31 14.11
N THR A 143 -1.55 -2.31 14.75
CA THR A 143 -2.38 -2.46 15.96
C THR A 143 -3.87 -2.62 15.62
N HIS A 144 -4.27 -2.16 14.44
CA HIS A 144 -5.64 -2.24 13.94
C HIS A 144 -6.10 -3.69 13.76
N ALA A 145 -7.33 -3.98 14.17
CA ALA A 145 -7.86 -5.35 14.16
C ALA A 145 -7.79 -5.96 12.76
N GLU A 146 -8.23 -5.22 11.74
CA GLU A 146 -8.32 -5.69 10.34
C GLU A 146 -6.96 -5.93 9.65
N ARG A 147 -5.85 -5.75 10.38
CA ARG A 147 -4.47 -5.98 9.89
C ARG A 147 -3.75 -7.08 10.66
N LYS A 148 -4.45 -7.80 11.53
CA LYS A 148 -3.91 -8.93 12.32
C LYS A 148 -4.28 -10.25 11.66
N MET A 149 -3.55 -11.32 11.94
CA MET A 149 -3.94 -12.66 11.51
C MET A 149 -4.87 -13.25 12.57
N HIS A 150 -6.02 -13.76 12.15
CA HIS A 150 -6.91 -14.41 13.08
C HIS A 150 -6.31 -15.70 13.60
N SER A 151 -6.32 -15.84 14.92
CA SER A 151 -5.88 -17.05 15.61
C SER A 151 -6.85 -18.20 15.41
N GLY A 152 -8.14 -17.93 15.19
CA GLY A 152 -9.21 -18.91 15.03
C GLY A 152 -9.41 -19.92 16.17
N LEU A 153 -8.61 -19.82 17.24
CA LEU A 153 -8.69 -20.59 18.47
C LEU A 153 -9.50 -19.80 19.51
N ALA A 154 -10.46 -20.46 20.17
CA ALA A 154 -11.28 -19.81 21.19
C ALA A 154 -10.41 -19.28 22.34
N GLY A 155 -10.50 -17.97 22.60
CA GLY A 155 -9.73 -17.29 23.65
C GLY A 155 -8.29 -16.91 23.28
N ALA A 156 -7.83 -17.21 22.06
CA ALA A 156 -6.51 -16.77 21.59
C ALA A 156 -6.60 -15.37 20.94
N SER A 157 -5.62 -14.51 21.24
CA SER A 157 -5.50 -13.18 20.63
C SER A 157 -5.07 -13.26 19.17
N ASP A 158 -5.60 -12.36 18.34
CA ASP A 158 -5.14 -12.21 16.96
C ASP A 158 -3.67 -11.79 16.90
N ALA A 159 -2.95 -12.33 15.91
CA ALA A 159 -1.51 -12.18 15.78
C ALA A 159 -1.13 -10.95 14.94
N GLN A 160 -0.21 -10.15 15.46
CA GLN A 160 0.35 -9.02 14.71
C GLN A 160 1.49 -9.49 13.80
N ILE A 161 1.53 -8.96 12.57
CA ILE A 161 2.53 -9.31 11.55
C ILE A 161 3.14 -8.05 10.94
N ALA A 162 4.25 -8.23 10.22
CA ALA A 162 5.00 -7.15 9.61
C ALA A 162 4.14 -6.31 8.66
N THR A 163 4.28 -5.00 8.80
CA THR A 163 3.63 -3.99 7.96
C THR A 163 4.25 -3.92 6.56
N SER A 164 3.43 -3.49 5.60
CA SER A 164 3.82 -3.15 4.24
C SER A 164 3.31 -1.75 3.89
N ASN A 165 4.11 -1.01 3.13
CA ASN A 165 3.73 0.26 2.52
C ASN A 165 3.36 0.11 1.05
N TYR A 166 3.21 -1.12 0.57
CA TYR A 166 2.80 -1.42 -0.80
C TYR A 166 1.70 -2.46 -0.81
N VAL A 167 0.69 -2.24 -1.64
CA VAL A 167 -0.49 -3.09 -1.81
C VAL A 167 -0.75 -3.31 -3.30
N ALA A 168 -1.23 -4.51 -3.65
CA ALA A 168 -1.52 -4.85 -5.04
C ALA A 168 -2.83 -4.20 -5.52
N SER A 169 -2.92 -3.93 -6.81
CA SER A 169 -4.11 -3.38 -7.45
C SER A 169 -5.16 -4.47 -7.64
N ASN A 170 -6.31 -4.31 -7.00
CA ASN A 170 -7.35 -5.34 -7.01
C ASN A 170 -8.53 -4.99 -7.88
N ASP A 171 -9.26 -3.91 -7.60
CA ASP A 171 -10.47 -3.57 -8.34
C ASP A 171 -10.82 -2.08 -8.22
N THR A 172 -11.75 -1.56 -9.04
CA THR A 172 -12.15 -0.14 -9.00
C THR A 172 -13.17 0.21 -7.91
N TRP A 173 -13.64 -0.77 -7.13
CA TRP A 173 -14.69 -0.67 -6.13
C TRP A 173 -14.40 -1.43 -4.82
N GLU A 174 -14.86 -2.67 -4.66
CA GLU A 174 -14.67 -3.46 -3.44
C GLU A 174 -13.81 -4.71 -3.68
N PRO A 175 -12.82 -4.95 -2.80
CA PRO A 175 -11.83 -5.99 -3.05
C PRO A 175 -12.31 -7.39 -2.71
N ARG A 176 -13.26 -7.89 -3.52
CA ARG A 176 -14.03 -9.13 -3.37
C ARG A 176 -14.59 -9.56 -4.71
N ASP A 177 -14.74 -10.87 -4.90
CA ASP A 177 -15.56 -11.44 -5.97
C ASP A 177 -17.06 -11.28 -5.63
N ASP A 178 -17.52 -10.02 -5.54
CA ASP A 178 -18.93 -9.64 -5.39
C ASP A 178 -19.54 -9.48 -6.79
N PRO A 179 -20.78 -9.96 -7.04
CA PRO A 179 -21.50 -9.67 -8.30
C PRO A 179 -21.71 -8.18 -8.60
N ARG A 180 -21.40 -7.30 -7.64
CA ARG A 180 -21.37 -5.84 -7.79
C ARG A 180 -19.95 -5.27 -7.93
N ALA A 181 -18.93 -6.11 -8.07
CA ALA A 181 -17.53 -5.67 -8.18
C ALA A 181 -17.35 -4.67 -9.34
N GLY A 182 -16.40 -3.74 -9.15
CA GLY A 182 -16.00 -2.79 -10.17
C GLY A 182 -15.29 -3.50 -11.34
N GLU A 183 -14.62 -2.71 -12.16
CA GLU A 183 -13.68 -3.27 -13.15
C GLU A 183 -12.54 -3.97 -12.40
N LYS A 184 -12.21 -5.18 -12.84
CA LYS A 184 -11.23 -6.03 -12.18
C LYS A 184 -9.83 -5.52 -12.48
N GLY A 185 -8.98 -5.53 -11.47
CA GLY A 185 -7.55 -5.31 -11.59
C GLY A 185 -6.78 -6.63 -11.70
N PRO A 186 -5.43 -6.57 -11.77
CA PRO A 186 -4.61 -7.75 -12.04
C PRO A 186 -4.54 -8.77 -10.90
N PHE A 187 -4.80 -8.35 -9.66
CA PHE A 187 -4.65 -9.22 -8.49
C PHE A 187 -6.01 -9.40 -7.82
N GLU A 188 -6.65 -10.55 -8.03
CA GLU A 188 -7.98 -10.86 -7.49
C GLU A 188 -7.96 -12.06 -6.52
N GLU A 189 -9.05 -12.30 -5.79
CA GLU A 189 -9.17 -13.49 -4.93
C GLU A 189 -9.09 -14.76 -5.77
N ASN A 190 -8.13 -15.65 -5.47
CA ASN A 190 -7.94 -16.92 -6.18
C ASN A 190 -7.76 -16.82 -7.71
N ASP A 191 -7.64 -15.62 -8.24
CA ASP A 191 -7.40 -15.37 -9.65
C ASP A 191 -5.92 -15.08 -9.87
N ASN A 192 -5.37 -15.63 -10.94
CA ASN A 192 -3.99 -15.47 -11.32
C ASN A 192 -3.93 -14.94 -12.75
N ALA A 193 -4.18 -13.64 -12.91
CA ALA A 193 -4.14 -12.99 -14.22
C ALA A 193 -2.78 -13.22 -14.89
N ALA A 194 -2.78 -13.48 -16.19
CA ALA A 194 -1.58 -13.47 -17.02
C ALA A 194 -1.50 -12.16 -17.81
N PHE A 195 -0.34 -11.85 -18.40
CA PHE A 195 -0.17 -10.68 -19.26
C PHE A 195 -1.22 -10.57 -20.38
N ARG A 196 -1.69 -11.70 -20.91
CA ARG A 196 -2.75 -11.74 -21.95
C ARG A 196 -4.12 -11.29 -21.45
N ASP A 197 -4.35 -11.32 -20.14
CA ASP A 197 -5.62 -10.93 -19.52
C ASP A 197 -5.64 -9.42 -19.21
N ILE A 198 -4.52 -8.72 -19.44
CA ILE A 198 -4.39 -7.27 -19.27
C ILE A 198 -4.52 -6.62 -20.65
N ILE A 199 -5.74 -6.57 -21.16
CA ILE A 199 -6.05 -6.10 -22.52
C ILE A 199 -5.97 -4.57 -22.66
N ASP A 200 -6.07 -3.83 -21.54
CA ASP A 200 -5.89 -2.36 -21.53
C ASP A 200 -4.41 -1.93 -21.58
N GLY A 201 -3.51 -2.90 -21.63
CA GLY A 201 -2.08 -2.71 -21.83
C GLY A 201 -1.32 -2.72 -20.51
N THR A 202 -0.27 -3.55 -20.47
CA THR A 202 0.56 -3.74 -19.27
C THR A 202 1.29 -2.47 -18.80
N ALA A 203 1.55 -1.53 -19.70
CA ALA A 203 2.16 -0.23 -19.40
C ALA A 203 1.16 0.78 -18.82
N ASN A 204 -0.15 0.48 -18.87
CA ASN A 204 -1.22 1.37 -18.44
C ASN A 204 -2.02 0.81 -17.25
N THR A 205 -1.78 -0.44 -16.86
CA THR A 205 -2.42 -1.04 -15.68
C THR A 205 -1.45 -1.08 -14.49
N ILE A 206 -1.88 -0.55 -13.35
CA ILE A 206 -1.16 -0.56 -12.08
C ILE A 206 -1.13 -1.99 -11.55
N ALA A 207 0.06 -2.45 -11.16
CA ALA A 207 0.24 -3.71 -10.48
C ALA A 207 0.24 -3.53 -8.95
N VAL A 208 1.08 -2.64 -8.44
CA VAL A 208 1.26 -2.39 -7.00
C VAL A 208 1.43 -0.89 -6.78
N GLY A 209 0.80 -0.37 -5.73
CA GLY A 209 0.88 1.04 -5.34
C GLY A 209 1.19 1.21 -3.86
N GLU A 210 1.56 2.43 -3.48
CA GLU A 210 1.83 2.74 -2.08
C GLU A 210 0.58 2.74 -1.19
N ARG A 211 0.79 2.44 0.09
CA ARG A 211 -0.16 2.57 1.20
C ARG A 211 0.52 3.22 2.39
N ARG A 212 -0.09 4.29 2.92
CA ARG A 212 0.36 4.92 4.18
C ARG A 212 -0.20 4.20 5.41
N TRP A 213 0.47 4.32 6.55
CA TRP A 213 0.00 3.76 7.82
C TRP A 213 -1.17 4.54 8.42
N GLN A 214 -1.05 5.86 8.57
CA GLN A 214 -2.08 6.68 9.20
C GLN A 214 -2.89 7.47 8.19
N HIS A 215 -4.20 7.30 8.22
CA HIS A 215 -5.13 8.20 7.56
C HIS A 215 -5.70 9.18 8.56
N ARG A 216 -5.60 10.47 8.22
CA ARG A 216 -6.10 11.58 9.03
C ARG A 216 -7.16 12.34 8.24
N ALA A 217 -8.20 12.79 8.93
CA ALA A 217 -9.20 13.67 8.36
C ALA A 217 -8.63 15.09 8.17
N PRO A 218 -9.33 15.99 7.44
CA PRO A 218 -8.81 17.32 7.13
C PRO A 218 -8.62 18.18 8.38
N ASN A 219 -9.34 17.88 9.46
CA ASN A 219 -9.19 18.49 10.79
C ASN A 219 -7.99 17.94 11.59
N GLY A 220 -7.17 17.05 11.02
CA GLY A 220 -5.98 16.47 11.65
C GLY A 220 -6.25 15.25 12.54
N ASN A 221 -7.52 14.95 12.84
CA ASN A 221 -7.88 13.82 13.68
C ASN A 221 -7.48 12.50 13.01
N LEU A 222 -6.86 11.62 13.81
CA LEU A 222 -6.56 10.25 13.40
C LEU A 222 -7.87 9.51 13.15
N ARG A 223 -7.98 8.87 11.99
CA ARG A 223 -9.14 8.05 11.63
C ARG A 223 -8.82 6.58 11.70
N ILE A 224 -7.72 6.18 11.07
CA ILE A 224 -7.34 4.77 11.03
C ILE A 224 -5.82 4.62 10.88
N GLU A 225 -5.31 3.56 11.49
CA GLU A 225 -3.90 3.14 11.53
C GLU A 225 -3.77 1.78 10.84
N ALA A 226 -3.80 1.76 9.52
CA ALA A 226 -4.00 0.56 8.72
C ALA A 226 -3.04 0.51 7.53
N ALA A 227 -1.75 0.31 7.83
CA ALA A 227 -0.75 0.00 6.80
C ALA A 227 -1.09 -1.34 6.13
N GLY A 228 -0.51 -1.61 4.97
CA GLY A 228 -0.56 -2.94 4.39
C GLY A 228 0.09 -4.00 5.27
N THR A 229 -0.03 -5.26 4.88
CA THR A 229 0.66 -6.41 5.48
C THR A 229 1.47 -7.13 4.41
N VAL A 230 2.62 -7.70 4.79
CA VAL A 230 3.48 -8.40 3.82
C VAL A 230 2.91 -9.76 3.44
N PHE A 231 2.45 -10.53 4.43
CA PHE A 231 2.26 -11.98 4.26
C PHE A 231 0.85 -12.39 3.82
N GLY A 232 -0.17 -11.60 4.12
CA GLY A 232 -1.55 -12.01 3.88
C GLY A 232 -2.60 -11.24 4.66
N ILE A 233 -3.82 -11.76 4.62
CA ILE A 233 -5.01 -11.17 5.25
C ILE A 233 -5.48 -12.05 6.40
N GLY A 234 -6.12 -11.43 7.41
CA GLY A 234 -6.63 -12.15 8.58
C GLY A 234 -8.04 -12.71 8.43
N ASP A 235 -8.85 -12.13 7.54
CA ASP A 235 -10.19 -12.60 7.17
C ASP A 235 -10.50 -12.13 5.74
N LYS A 236 -11.47 -12.77 5.08
CA LYS A 236 -12.09 -12.31 3.84
C LYS A 236 -13.56 -11.93 4.04
N LYS A 237 -13.99 -11.61 5.26
CA LYS A 237 -15.39 -11.28 5.61
C LYS A 237 -15.84 -9.86 5.32
N ASN A 238 -14.97 -8.86 5.42
CA ASN A 238 -15.25 -7.50 4.93
C ASN A 238 -14.07 -6.93 4.11
N THR A 239 -14.27 -5.78 3.48
CA THR A 239 -13.26 -5.09 2.65
C THR A 239 -12.15 -4.42 3.45
N GLY A 240 -12.37 -4.16 4.74
CA GLY A 240 -11.34 -3.70 5.66
C GLY A 240 -10.21 -4.71 5.80
N TRP A 241 -10.54 -5.99 5.98
CA TRP A 241 -9.55 -7.07 6.04
C TRP A 241 -8.83 -7.32 4.71
N THR A 242 -9.56 -7.38 3.60
CA THR A 242 -8.92 -7.67 2.30
C THR A 242 -8.01 -6.53 1.86
N SER A 243 -8.32 -5.28 2.21
CA SER A 243 -7.46 -4.11 1.99
C SER A 243 -6.11 -4.11 2.74
N ALA A 244 -5.85 -5.15 3.55
CA ALA A 244 -4.54 -5.43 4.15
C ALA A 244 -3.45 -5.68 3.10
N VAL A 245 -3.78 -6.35 1.98
CA VAL A 245 -2.81 -6.65 0.93
C VAL A 245 -3.13 -5.96 -0.39
N VAL A 246 -4.33 -5.39 -0.56
CA VAL A 246 -4.74 -4.72 -1.80
C VAL A 246 -5.22 -3.27 -1.64
N GLY A 247 -5.12 -2.53 -2.74
CA GLY A 247 -5.69 -1.20 -2.94
C GLY A 247 -6.74 -1.21 -4.05
N THR A 248 -7.70 -0.28 -3.96
CA THR A 248 -8.82 -0.17 -4.91
C THR A 248 -9.07 1.26 -5.38
N GLY A 249 -9.85 1.39 -6.45
CA GLY A 249 -10.29 2.66 -7.05
C GLY A 249 -11.48 3.33 -6.36
N ILE A 250 -11.92 2.80 -5.21
CA ILE A 250 -13.16 3.25 -4.55
C ILE A 250 -13.11 4.69 -4.04
N VAL A 251 -11.92 5.10 -3.64
CA VAL A 251 -11.61 6.44 -3.17
C VAL A 251 -10.36 6.92 -3.88
N LYS A 252 -10.31 8.25 -4.04
CA LYS A 252 -9.14 8.92 -4.57
C LYS A 252 -7.91 8.57 -3.75
N MET A 253 -6.78 8.39 -4.43
CA MET A 253 -5.50 8.29 -3.76
C MET A 253 -5.29 9.47 -2.79
N ASN A 254 -4.65 9.21 -1.65
CA ASN A 254 -4.40 10.21 -0.61
C ASN A 254 -5.67 10.87 -0.04
N THR A 255 -6.84 10.25 -0.22
CA THR A 255 -8.09 10.81 0.29
C THR A 255 -7.98 11.20 1.76
N LEU A 256 -8.41 12.43 2.06
CA LEU A 256 -8.57 12.93 3.41
C LEU A 256 -10.01 12.78 3.90
N GLN A 257 -10.85 12.05 3.17
CA GLN A 257 -12.23 11.85 3.56
C GLN A 257 -12.36 11.19 4.92
N ASP A 258 -13.38 11.63 5.64
CA ASP A 258 -13.75 11.06 6.93
C ASP A 258 -14.57 9.76 6.73
N SER A 259 -13.91 8.73 6.20
CA SER A 259 -14.52 7.43 5.92
C SER A 259 -13.54 6.30 6.23
N TRP A 260 -14.03 5.21 6.83
CA TRP A 260 -13.25 4.00 7.05
C TRP A 260 -12.71 3.42 5.73
N ARG A 261 -13.33 3.73 4.59
CA ARG A 261 -12.89 3.29 3.25
C ARG A 261 -11.61 3.98 2.77
N CYS A 262 -11.13 5.02 3.46
CA CYS A 262 -9.82 5.60 3.16
C CYS A 262 -8.68 4.56 3.24
N GLN A 263 -8.85 3.50 4.03
CA GLN A 263 -7.89 2.38 4.09
C GLN A 263 -7.95 1.44 2.89
N GLN A 264 -8.89 1.59 1.96
CA GLN A 264 -9.01 0.75 0.76
C GLN A 264 -8.27 1.35 -0.43
N GLY A 265 -8.19 2.68 -0.53
CA GLY A 265 -7.48 3.34 -1.61
C GLY A 265 -5.95 3.28 -1.48
N PHE A 266 -5.27 3.65 -2.56
CA PHE A 266 -3.83 3.89 -2.52
C PHE A 266 -3.51 5.18 -1.76
N SER A 267 -2.33 5.25 -1.14
CA SER A 267 -1.91 6.45 -0.42
C SER A 267 -0.41 6.45 -0.13
N SER A 268 0.16 7.64 0.03
CA SER A 268 1.56 7.84 0.30
C SER A 268 1.77 9.00 1.27
N MET A 269 2.95 9.02 1.89
CA MET A 269 3.46 10.17 2.65
C MET A 269 4.28 11.13 1.76
N HIS A 270 4.50 10.77 0.50
CA HIS A 270 5.15 11.64 -0.46
C HIS A 270 4.25 12.84 -0.83
N PRO A 271 4.78 14.07 -0.86
CA PRO A 271 4.01 15.23 -1.27
C PRO A 271 3.51 15.11 -2.72
N GLY A 272 2.21 15.36 -2.90
CA GLY A 272 1.55 15.58 -4.20
C GLY A 272 1.11 14.33 -4.96
N GLY A 273 1.18 13.13 -4.38
CA GLY A 273 0.84 11.89 -5.09
C GLY A 273 1.38 10.63 -4.43
N ALA A 274 1.49 9.55 -5.20
CA ALA A 274 2.12 8.30 -4.76
C ALA A 274 2.89 7.62 -5.90
N MET A 275 3.78 6.72 -5.52
CA MET A 275 4.50 5.86 -6.45
C MET A 275 3.70 4.59 -6.75
N PHE A 276 3.78 4.15 -8.00
CA PHE A 276 3.16 2.93 -8.49
C PHE A 276 4.11 2.17 -9.40
N VAL A 277 4.04 0.85 -9.38
CA VAL A 277 4.62 -0.01 -10.41
C VAL A 277 3.49 -0.58 -11.25
N PHE A 278 3.70 -0.57 -12.56
CA PHE A 278 2.74 -1.04 -13.56
C PHE A 278 3.02 -2.50 -13.91
N CYS A 279 2.07 -3.15 -14.58
CA CYS A 279 2.18 -4.55 -14.95
C CYS A 279 3.38 -4.82 -15.86
N ASP A 280 3.84 -3.86 -16.67
CA ASP A 280 5.07 -3.95 -17.45
C ASP A 280 6.38 -3.78 -16.63
N GLY A 281 6.26 -3.51 -15.32
CA GLY A 281 7.38 -3.29 -14.41
C GLY A 281 7.97 -1.88 -14.45
N SER A 282 7.37 -0.94 -15.19
CA SER A 282 7.70 0.48 -15.13
C SER A 282 7.17 1.12 -13.84
N VAL A 283 7.88 2.13 -13.32
CA VAL A 283 7.54 2.78 -12.05
C VAL A 283 7.28 4.25 -12.31
N HIS A 284 6.11 4.73 -11.89
CA HIS A 284 5.65 6.08 -12.14
C HIS A 284 5.15 6.75 -10.87
N PHE A 285 5.38 8.06 -10.77
CA PHE A 285 4.72 8.89 -9.77
C PHE A 285 3.42 9.42 -10.35
N ILE A 286 2.29 9.02 -9.78
CA ILE A 286 0.98 9.56 -10.18
C ILE A 286 0.67 10.71 -9.25
N ALA A 287 0.35 11.87 -9.81
CA ALA A 287 -0.05 13.04 -9.03
C ALA A 287 -1.44 12.85 -8.43
N GLU A 288 -1.68 13.36 -7.23
CA GLU A 288 -3.02 13.38 -6.62
C GLU A 288 -4.01 14.27 -7.39
N THR A 289 -3.55 15.04 -8.37
CA THR A 289 -4.41 15.77 -9.31
C THR A 289 -4.95 14.90 -10.44
N VAL A 290 -4.59 13.61 -10.49
CA VAL A 290 -5.16 12.65 -11.46
C VAL A 290 -6.68 12.73 -11.45
N GLU A 291 -7.26 12.64 -12.65
CA GLU A 291 -8.69 12.70 -12.84
C GLU A 291 -9.36 11.56 -12.06
N PHE A 292 -10.25 11.96 -11.17
CA PHE A 292 -11.02 11.07 -10.32
C PHE A 292 -12.35 11.74 -10.03
N GLU A 293 -13.43 11.05 -10.40
CA GLU A 293 -14.79 11.53 -10.16
C GLU A 293 -15.37 10.86 -8.91
N MET A 294 -15.99 11.65 -8.04
CA MET A 294 -16.69 11.18 -6.85
C MET A 294 -18.16 11.57 -6.93
N ASN A 295 -19.06 10.63 -6.67
CA ASN A 295 -20.48 10.90 -6.56
C ASN A 295 -20.90 11.10 -5.10
N ALA A 296 -21.84 12.03 -4.91
CA ALA A 296 -22.53 12.23 -3.64
C ALA A 296 -23.65 11.20 -3.50
N GLU A 297 -23.56 10.30 -2.52
CA GLU A 297 -24.70 9.46 -2.17
C GLU A 297 -25.64 10.26 -1.23
N THR A 298 -26.93 10.35 -1.55
CA THR A 298 -27.92 11.17 -0.83
C THR A 298 -28.37 10.60 0.53
N SER A 299 -27.67 9.60 1.12
CA SER A 299 -27.94 9.15 2.49
C SER A 299 -26.84 8.24 3.07
N VAL A 300 -26.14 8.71 4.11
CA VAL A 300 -25.62 7.86 5.22
C VAL A 300 -25.92 8.54 6.58
N THR A 301 -26.99 9.31 6.68
CA THR A 301 -27.36 10.18 7.83
C THR A 301 -26.30 11.15 8.40
N SER A 302 -25.09 11.26 7.83
CA SER A 302 -24.18 12.36 8.14
C SER A 302 -23.55 12.95 6.88
N SER A 303 -23.50 14.27 6.86
CA SER A 303 -23.37 15.15 5.70
C SER A 303 -21.96 15.16 5.08
N ASN A 304 -21.93 14.88 3.76
CA ASN A 304 -20.81 14.98 2.79
C ASN A 304 -19.99 13.71 2.55
N TYR A 305 -20.67 12.66 2.08
CA TYR A 305 -20.07 11.41 1.61
C TYR A 305 -19.87 11.46 0.09
N GLN A 306 -18.63 11.35 -0.38
CA GLN A 306 -18.26 11.41 -1.80
C GLN A 306 -17.42 10.18 -2.16
N MET A 307 -17.96 9.22 -2.88
CA MET A 307 -17.20 8.04 -3.29
C MET A 307 -17.48 7.71 -4.74
N ASN A 308 -16.70 6.81 -5.32
CA ASN A 308 -17.18 6.06 -6.46
C ASN A 308 -18.55 5.41 -6.05
N LEU A 309 -19.45 5.06 -6.96
CA LEU A 309 -20.67 4.29 -6.69
C LEU A 309 -20.72 3.19 -7.74
N HIS A 310 -21.25 2.01 -7.42
CA HIS A 310 -21.34 0.87 -8.36
C HIS A 310 -21.66 1.31 -9.81
N GLY A 311 -20.69 1.10 -10.71
CA GLY A 311 -20.74 1.53 -12.12
C GLY A 311 -19.49 2.31 -12.50
N GLY A 312 -18.59 1.68 -13.25
CA GLY A 312 -17.28 2.23 -13.67
C GLY A 312 -17.39 3.66 -14.20
N TYR A 313 -16.87 4.62 -13.43
CA TYR A 313 -16.67 5.98 -13.91
C TYR A 313 -15.49 5.98 -14.85
N ASP A 314 -15.67 6.69 -15.97
CA ASP A 314 -14.70 6.81 -17.04
C ASP A 314 -13.53 7.74 -16.70
N ASN A 315 -13.05 7.73 -15.45
CA ASN A 315 -11.93 8.56 -15.00
C ASN A 315 -10.58 7.84 -15.20
N VAL A 316 -9.52 8.63 -15.39
CA VAL A 316 -8.16 8.11 -15.62
C VAL A 316 -7.73 7.18 -14.50
N TYR A 317 -7.94 7.53 -13.24
CA TYR A 317 -7.42 6.73 -12.12
C TYR A 317 -8.00 5.31 -12.05
N ASN A 318 -9.30 5.14 -12.31
CA ASN A 318 -9.93 3.82 -12.35
C ASN A 318 -9.48 2.99 -13.55
N LYS A 319 -9.33 3.61 -14.73
CA LYS A 319 -8.81 2.94 -15.93
C LYS A 319 -7.37 2.43 -15.75
N LEU A 320 -6.58 3.10 -14.92
CA LEU A 320 -5.25 2.62 -14.54
C LEU A 320 -5.29 1.41 -13.59
N ILE A 321 -6.42 1.15 -12.93
CA ILE A 321 -6.58 0.00 -12.03
C ILE A 321 -7.17 -1.19 -12.77
N ALA A 322 -8.13 -0.95 -13.68
CA ALA A 322 -8.75 -1.95 -14.51
C ALA A 322 -7.72 -2.66 -15.42
N ARG A 323 -7.90 -3.97 -15.61
CA ARG A 323 -7.07 -4.79 -16.51
C ARG A 323 -7.73 -5.00 -17.87
N ASP A 324 -9.06 -4.99 -17.93
CA ASP A 324 -9.85 -5.43 -19.08
C ASP A 324 -11.17 -4.66 -19.33
N ASP A 325 -11.21 -3.36 -19.03
CA ASP A 325 -12.36 -2.49 -19.27
C ASP A 325 -12.54 -2.06 -20.75
N GLY A 326 -11.53 -2.28 -21.59
CA GLY A 326 -11.51 -1.93 -23.00
C GLY A 326 -11.27 -0.45 -23.29
N ARG A 327 -10.80 0.32 -22.29
CA ARG A 327 -10.61 1.78 -22.31
C ARG A 327 -9.21 2.16 -21.82
N PRO A 328 -8.15 1.75 -22.53
CA PRO A 328 -6.77 2.01 -22.12
C PRO A 328 -6.47 3.51 -22.05
N VAL A 329 -5.70 3.91 -21.03
CA VAL A 329 -5.21 5.29 -20.86
C VAL A 329 -3.70 5.33 -21.03
N THR A 330 -3.19 6.27 -21.82
CA THR A 330 -1.75 6.54 -21.88
C THR A 330 -1.42 7.74 -21.01
N LEU A 331 -0.56 7.54 -19.99
CA LEU A 331 0.01 8.66 -19.25
C LEU A 331 1.01 9.42 -20.14
N PRO A 332 1.02 10.77 -20.11
CA PRO A 332 1.85 11.60 -20.98
C PRO A 332 3.35 11.46 -20.74
#